data_AF-A0A9X2Q1H3-F1
#
_entry.id   AF-A0A9X2Q1H3-F1
#
_cell.length_a   1.000
_cell.length_b   1.000
_cell.length_c   1.000
_cell.angle_alpha   90.00
_cell.angle_beta   90.00
_cell.angle_gamma   90.00
#
_symmetry.space_group_name_H-M   'P 1'
#
loop_
_entity.id
_entity.type
_entity.pdbx_description
1 polymer ?
#
loop_
_entity_poly.entity_id
_entity_poly.type
_entity_poly.pdbx_seq_one_letter_code
_entity_poly.pdbx_strand_id
1 'polypeptide(L)'
;MNTHWLPRALATRWTVVAFACLLGLQLGVGSVRAQSDNSLSNAQKKKLKKELQQTYKEGAKAGNAENYEVAATRFEESIELAQKLGLDDLIGKIENNLIESLKGAGSAALKQENYTDALSHFKTLQEYTDADPTVQYNQGLALINMEDSTEAGLQSLRQAIEVGNEVGNTRVAGLATERIRDEFLARASKALQGDSPSQAQIDKALSALDQMTEYVEPNADAMFYRGTALYESGQYQSAIQAARQGLDMHQGSRSDAAKFHFVIAESQMETGNKASACETFANATYGDYEARANHYLENECDDV
;
A
#
# COMPACT_ATOMS: atom_id res chain seq x y z
N MET A 1 -27.07 -15.66 -0.80
CA MET A 1 -27.64 -14.52 -0.08
C MET A 1 -27.45 -13.30 -0.95
N ASN A 2 -28.54 -12.75 -1.47
CA ASN A 2 -28.53 -11.61 -2.39
C ASN A 2 -28.18 -10.33 -1.64
N THR A 3 -27.12 -9.64 -2.04
CA THR A 3 -26.83 -8.28 -1.60
C THR A 3 -27.05 -7.33 -2.78
N HIS A 4 -28.07 -6.51 -2.65
CA HIS A 4 -28.38 -5.43 -3.57
C HIS A 4 -27.33 -4.31 -3.42
N TRP A 5 -26.62 -4.02 -4.49
CA TRP A 5 -25.76 -2.85 -4.62
C TRP A 5 -26.65 -1.63 -4.93
N LEU A 6 -26.68 -0.64 -4.05
CA LEU A 6 -27.29 0.66 -4.31
C LEU A 6 -26.24 1.60 -4.91
N PRO A 7 -26.52 2.35 -5.98
CA PRO A 7 -25.61 3.38 -6.46
C PRO A 7 -25.66 4.58 -5.50
N ARG A 8 -24.52 4.91 -4.89
CA ARG A 8 -24.36 6.15 -4.11
C ARG A 8 -24.35 7.33 -5.06
N ALA A 9 -25.34 8.21 -4.91
CA ALA A 9 -25.39 9.50 -5.59
C ALA A 9 -24.22 10.38 -5.12
N LEU A 10 -23.39 10.81 -6.06
CA LEU A 10 -22.35 11.83 -5.84
C LEU A 10 -23.03 13.16 -5.48
N ALA A 11 -23.01 13.50 -4.19
CA ALA A 11 -23.41 14.80 -3.70
C ALA A 11 -22.21 15.74 -3.73
N THR A 12 -22.12 16.57 -4.77
CA THR A 12 -21.15 17.66 -4.87
C THR A 12 -21.38 18.66 -3.72
N ARG A 13 -20.47 18.71 -2.76
CA ARG A 13 -20.49 19.67 -1.64
C ARG A 13 -19.37 20.67 -1.80
N TRP A 14 -19.69 21.83 -2.36
CA TRP A 14 -18.91 23.06 -2.15
C TRP A 14 -19.89 24.21 -1.91
N THR A 15 -20.05 24.59 -0.65
CA THR A 15 -20.70 25.85 -0.25
C THR A 15 -19.72 26.62 0.61
N VAL A 16 -19.14 27.70 0.06
CA VAL A 16 -18.48 28.74 0.85
C VAL A 16 -19.38 29.97 0.88
N VAL A 17 -19.60 30.42 2.10
CA VAL A 17 -20.56 31.43 2.57
C VAL A 17 -20.07 32.84 2.24
N ALA A 18 -20.94 33.67 1.63
CA ALA A 18 -20.74 35.11 1.57
C ALA A 18 -21.54 35.80 2.69
N PHE A 19 -20.85 36.42 3.63
CA PHE A 19 -21.41 37.30 4.66
C PHE A 19 -21.80 38.65 4.03
N ALA A 20 -23.08 39.03 4.12
CA ALA A 20 -23.56 40.35 3.74
C ALA A 20 -23.89 41.17 5.00
N CYS A 21 -23.27 42.36 5.12
CA CYS A 21 -23.53 43.34 6.17
C CYS A 21 -24.93 43.93 6.05
N LEU A 22 -25.64 43.99 7.18
CA LEU A 22 -26.91 44.69 7.36
C LEU A 22 -26.67 46.18 7.63
N LEU A 23 -27.30 47.04 6.84
CA LEU A 23 -27.68 48.40 7.25
C LEU A 23 -29.00 48.74 6.56
N GLY A 24 -30.05 48.84 7.37
CA GLY A 24 -31.41 49.06 6.92
C GLY A 24 -31.71 50.53 6.64
N LEU A 25 -32.66 50.75 5.73
CA LEU A 25 -33.65 51.83 5.78
C LEU A 25 -34.82 51.50 4.83
N GLN A 26 -36.01 51.49 5.41
CA GLN A 26 -37.36 51.53 4.82
C GLN A 26 -37.51 52.76 3.86
N LEU A 27 -38.35 52.88 2.84
CA LEU A 27 -39.58 52.25 2.33
C LEU A 27 -39.68 52.63 0.83
N GLY A 28 -40.22 51.76 -0.02
CA GLY A 28 -40.57 52.13 -1.39
C GLY A 28 -41.07 50.94 -2.19
N VAL A 29 -42.36 50.93 -2.49
CA VAL A 29 -43.05 49.86 -3.23
C VAL A 29 -42.50 49.79 -4.65
N GLY A 30 -41.74 48.74 -4.93
CA GLY A 30 -41.34 48.36 -6.27
C GLY A 30 -41.09 46.86 -6.27
N SER A 31 -42.02 46.09 -6.84
CA SER A 31 -41.82 44.68 -7.12
C SER A 31 -40.72 44.53 -8.17
N VAL A 32 -39.46 44.52 -7.75
CA VAL A 32 -38.34 44.10 -8.59
C VAL A 32 -38.20 42.58 -8.42
N ARG A 33 -39.03 41.85 -9.16
CA ARG A 33 -38.61 40.55 -9.67
C ARG A 33 -37.59 40.84 -10.76
N ALA A 34 -36.33 40.91 -10.38
CA ALA A 34 -35.21 40.71 -11.29
C ALA A 34 -34.44 39.52 -10.73
N GLN A 35 -34.83 38.33 -11.18
CA GLN A 35 -33.86 37.25 -11.35
C GLN A 35 -32.70 37.87 -12.12
N SER A 36 -31.55 38.03 -11.47
CA SER A 36 -30.32 38.31 -12.19
C SER A 36 -29.99 37.06 -12.99
N ASP A 37 -30.48 37.02 -14.23
CA ASP A 37 -29.91 36.20 -15.29
C ASP A 37 -28.48 36.70 -15.50
N ASN A 38 -27.57 36.27 -14.62
CA ASN A 38 -26.15 36.58 -14.68
C ASN A 38 -25.49 35.70 -15.75
N SER A 39 -26.09 35.69 -16.94
CA SER A 39 -25.61 34.95 -18.10
C SER A 39 -24.41 35.69 -18.68
N LEU A 40 -23.29 34.98 -18.83
CA LEU A 40 -22.06 35.53 -19.37
C LEU A 40 -22.31 36.14 -20.77
N SER A 41 -21.83 37.37 -20.98
CA SER A 41 -21.85 38.00 -22.30
C SER A 41 -21.00 37.21 -23.31
N ASN A 42 -21.27 37.39 -24.60
CA ASN A 42 -20.50 36.74 -25.66
C ASN A 42 -18.99 37.09 -25.60
N ALA A 43 -18.66 38.32 -25.19
CA ALA A 43 -17.27 38.75 -25.00
C ALA A 43 -16.60 38.00 -23.83
N GLN A 44 -17.29 37.87 -22.70
CA GLN A 44 -16.81 37.09 -21.54
C GLN A 44 -16.65 35.61 -21.90
N LYS A 45 -17.64 35.00 -22.56
CA LYS A 45 -17.56 33.62 -23.04
C LYS A 45 -16.35 33.41 -23.95
N LYS A 46 -16.08 34.34 -24.89
CA LYS A 46 -14.92 34.26 -25.79
C LYS A 46 -13.59 34.37 -25.02
N LYS A 47 -13.52 35.23 -24.00
CA LYS A 47 -12.34 35.38 -23.14
C LYS A 47 -12.07 34.10 -22.34
N LEU A 48 -13.08 33.59 -21.62
CA LEU A 48 -12.98 32.36 -20.84
C LEU A 48 -12.62 31.15 -21.71
N LYS A 49 -13.15 31.05 -22.94
CA LYS A 49 -12.78 29.98 -23.88
C LYS A 49 -11.29 30.03 -24.27
N LYS A 50 -10.71 31.23 -24.43
CA LYS A 50 -9.28 31.37 -24.70
C LYS A 50 -8.43 31.00 -23.49
N GLU A 51 -8.86 31.43 -22.30
CA GLU A 51 -8.20 31.09 -21.04
C GLU A 51 -8.21 29.57 -20.83
N LEU A 52 -9.36 28.91 -21.02
CA LEU A 52 -9.50 27.46 -20.95
C LEU A 52 -8.55 26.72 -21.90
N GLN A 53 -8.48 27.16 -23.16
CA GLN A 53 -7.56 26.58 -24.14
C GLN A 53 -6.10 26.72 -23.72
N GLN A 54 -5.75 27.85 -23.12
CA GLN A 54 -4.40 28.13 -22.66
C GLN A 54 -4.04 27.30 -21.42
N THR A 55 -4.87 27.29 -20.38
CA THR A 55 -4.64 26.51 -19.16
C THR A 55 -4.57 25.02 -19.47
N TYR A 56 -5.46 24.50 -20.33
CA TYR A 56 -5.41 23.10 -20.74
C TYR A 56 -4.09 22.75 -21.46
N LYS A 57 -3.64 23.62 -22.38
CA LYS A 57 -2.38 23.41 -23.11
C LYS A 57 -1.17 23.46 -22.18
N GLU A 58 -1.17 24.35 -21.19
CA GLU A 58 -0.14 24.43 -20.18
C GLU A 58 -0.11 23.17 -19.30
N GLY A 59 -1.28 22.69 -18.86
CA GLY A 59 -1.40 21.44 -18.11
C GLY A 59 -0.88 20.25 -18.90
N ALA A 60 -1.29 20.10 -20.15
CA ALA A 60 -0.80 19.03 -21.03
C ALA A 60 0.72 19.12 -21.27
N LYS A 61 1.27 20.33 -21.45
CA LYS A 61 2.71 20.53 -21.59
C LYS A 61 3.46 20.14 -20.31
N ALA A 62 2.95 20.53 -19.15
CA ALA A 62 3.53 20.20 -17.85
C ALA A 62 3.49 18.68 -17.59
N GLY A 63 2.36 18.03 -17.86
CA GLY A 63 2.20 16.58 -17.69
C GLY A 63 3.15 15.78 -18.59
N ASN A 64 3.31 16.17 -19.86
CA ASN A 64 4.28 15.56 -20.76
C ASN A 64 5.75 15.78 -20.33
N ALA A 65 6.01 16.81 -19.53
CA ALA A 65 7.32 17.08 -18.94
C ALA A 65 7.47 16.47 -17.53
N GLU A 66 6.52 15.63 -17.11
CA GLU A 66 6.44 15.03 -15.77
C GLU A 66 6.38 16.05 -14.62
N ASN A 67 6.03 17.30 -14.92
CA ASN A 67 5.73 18.30 -13.91
C ASN A 67 4.26 18.15 -13.49
N TYR A 68 3.99 17.06 -12.79
CA TYR A 68 2.65 16.58 -12.50
C TYR A 68 1.84 17.50 -11.59
N GLU A 69 2.47 18.20 -10.64
CA GLU A 69 1.78 19.15 -9.77
C GLU A 69 1.28 20.35 -10.57
N VAL A 70 2.13 20.94 -11.40
CA VAL A 70 1.73 22.04 -12.29
C VAL A 70 0.67 21.56 -13.28
N ALA A 71 0.79 20.34 -13.78
CA ALA A 71 -0.22 19.76 -14.65
C ALA A 71 -1.58 19.66 -13.97
N ALA A 72 -1.63 19.09 -12.76
CA ALA A 72 -2.85 18.94 -11.97
C ALA A 72 -3.52 20.29 -11.71
N THR A 73 -2.77 21.28 -11.19
CA THR A 73 -3.30 22.64 -10.96
C THR A 73 -3.87 23.27 -12.23
N ARG A 74 -3.18 23.14 -13.37
CA ARG A 74 -3.68 23.68 -14.64
C ARG A 74 -4.91 22.95 -15.17
N PHE A 75 -5.06 21.66 -14.89
CA PHE A 75 -6.27 20.92 -15.23
C PHE A 75 -7.45 21.26 -14.32
N GLU A 76 -7.24 21.47 -13.02
CA GLU A 76 -8.26 21.98 -12.09
C GLU A 76 -8.79 23.36 -12.52
N GLU A 77 -7.89 24.30 -12.83
CA GLU A 77 -8.27 25.61 -13.38
C GLU A 77 -9.08 25.47 -14.68
N SER A 78 -8.71 24.51 -15.53
CA SER A 78 -9.42 24.23 -16.77
C SER A 78 -10.82 23.65 -16.53
N ILE A 79 -10.99 22.80 -15.52
CA ILE A 79 -12.31 22.28 -15.10
C ILE A 79 -13.19 23.44 -14.62
N GLU A 80 -12.70 24.33 -13.76
CA GLU A 80 -13.48 25.49 -13.30
C GLU A 80 -13.93 26.39 -14.45
N LEU A 81 -13.05 26.64 -15.43
CA LEU A 81 -13.37 27.44 -16.60
C LEU A 81 -14.40 26.74 -17.49
N ALA A 82 -14.30 25.42 -17.66
CA ALA A 82 -15.26 24.62 -18.40
C ALA A 82 -16.65 24.63 -17.72
N GLN A 83 -16.70 24.51 -16.39
CA GLN A 83 -17.93 24.63 -15.59
C GLN A 83 -18.59 26.01 -15.76
N LYS A 84 -17.82 27.10 -15.64
CA LYS A 84 -18.32 28.48 -15.87
C LYS A 84 -18.90 28.66 -17.28
N LEU A 85 -18.40 27.90 -18.25
CA LEU A 85 -18.86 27.93 -19.65
C LEU A 85 -20.00 26.95 -19.96
N GLY A 86 -20.37 26.06 -19.03
CA GLY A 86 -21.36 24.99 -19.23
C GLY A 86 -20.91 23.97 -20.27
N LEU A 87 -19.62 23.59 -20.26
CA LEU A 87 -19.02 22.65 -21.21
C LEU A 87 -18.85 21.24 -20.60
N ASP A 88 -19.96 20.63 -20.19
CA ASP A 88 -19.96 19.40 -19.40
C ASP A 88 -19.22 18.23 -20.09
N ASP A 89 -19.41 18.07 -21.41
CA ASP A 89 -18.72 17.03 -22.21
C ASP A 89 -17.19 17.14 -22.19
N LEU A 90 -16.66 18.34 -21.94
CA LEU A 90 -15.22 18.60 -21.89
C LEU A 90 -14.66 18.34 -20.49
N ILE A 91 -15.45 18.54 -19.44
CA ILE A 91 -15.02 18.36 -18.04
C ILE A 91 -14.47 16.94 -17.85
N GLY A 92 -15.22 15.91 -18.24
CA GLY A 92 -14.76 14.52 -18.09
C GLY A 92 -13.46 14.20 -18.83
N LYS A 93 -13.16 14.88 -19.94
CA LYS A 93 -11.88 14.70 -20.65
C LYS A 93 -10.73 15.37 -19.90
N ILE A 94 -10.98 16.52 -19.28
CA ILE A 94 -9.98 17.22 -18.48
C ILE A 94 -9.73 16.45 -17.18
N GLU A 95 -10.79 15.94 -16.54
CA GLU A 95 -10.71 15.10 -15.34
C GLU A 95 -9.83 13.87 -15.57
N ASN A 96 -9.93 13.20 -16.72
CA ASN A 96 -9.02 12.09 -17.03
C ASN A 96 -7.53 12.49 -17.03
N ASN A 97 -7.20 13.67 -17.55
CA ASN A 97 -5.81 14.16 -17.51
C ASN A 97 -5.40 14.60 -16.10
N LEU A 98 -6.34 15.15 -15.31
CA LEU A 98 -6.12 15.48 -13.92
C LEU A 98 -5.85 14.22 -13.08
N ILE A 99 -6.63 13.16 -13.26
CA ILE A 99 -6.45 11.85 -12.63
C ILE A 99 -5.03 11.33 -12.88
N GLU A 100 -4.57 11.31 -14.13
CA GLU A 100 -3.22 10.85 -14.45
C GLU A 100 -2.14 11.76 -13.87
N SER A 101 -2.40 13.08 -13.82
CA SER A 101 -1.47 14.04 -13.22
C SER A 101 -1.38 13.87 -11.70
N LEU A 102 -2.49 13.73 -10.99
CA LEU A 102 -2.51 13.49 -9.53
C LEU A 102 -1.84 12.15 -9.19
N LYS A 103 -2.12 11.10 -9.96
CA LYS A 103 -1.44 9.79 -9.80
C LYS A 103 0.07 9.93 -10.03
N GLY A 104 0.49 10.67 -11.04
CA GLY A 104 1.89 10.98 -11.33
C GLY A 104 2.55 11.78 -10.21
N ALA A 105 1.90 12.84 -9.72
CA ALA A 105 2.38 13.69 -8.64
C ALA A 105 2.55 12.89 -7.34
N GLY A 106 1.54 12.11 -6.94
CA GLY A 106 1.63 11.25 -5.77
C GLY A 106 2.74 10.20 -5.88
N SER A 107 2.90 9.59 -7.07
CA SER A 107 3.98 8.63 -7.32
C SER A 107 5.37 9.29 -7.31
N ALA A 108 5.49 10.52 -7.80
CA ALA A 108 6.74 11.28 -7.78
C ALA A 108 7.10 11.73 -6.35
N ALA A 109 6.12 12.13 -5.55
CA ALA A 109 6.30 12.47 -4.14
C ALA A 109 6.72 11.25 -3.33
N LEU A 110 6.13 10.07 -3.57
CA LEU A 110 6.55 8.79 -2.99
C LEU A 110 8.02 8.47 -3.26
N LYS A 111 8.47 8.61 -4.52
CA LYS A 111 9.87 8.36 -4.91
C LYS A 111 10.85 9.32 -4.23
N GLN A 112 10.37 10.48 -3.84
CA GLN A 112 11.13 11.49 -3.08
C GLN A 112 10.95 11.34 -1.57
N GLU A 113 10.29 10.27 -1.11
CA GLU A 113 9.97 10.00 0.30
C GLU A 113 9.14 11.11 0.97
N ASN A 114 8.47 11.95 0.16
CA ASN A 114 7.57 12.97 0.65
C ASN A 114 6.16 12.39 0.82
N TYR A 115 6.00 11.59 1.87
CA TYR A 115 4.81 10.78 2.10
C TYR A 115 3.55 11.63 2.33
N THR A 116 3.67 12.78 3.01
CA THR A 116 2.54 13.69 3.26
C THR A 116 1.99 14.25 1.95
N ASP A 117 2.86 14.73 1.06
CA ASP A 117 2.42 15.28 -0.22
C ASP A 117 1.88 14.18 -1.13
N ALA A 118 2.50 12.98 -1.11
CA ALA A 118 1.96 11.83 -1.83
C ALA A 118 0.52 11.50 -1.40
N LEU A 119 0.25 11.44 -0.10
CA LEU A 119 -1.09 11.19 0.44
C LEU A 119 -2.07 12.31 0.10
N SER A 120 -1.62 13.57 0.10
CA SER A 120 -2.45 14.70 -0.33
C SER A 120 -2.92 14.52 -1.78
N HIS A 121 -2.00 14.21 -2.69
CA HIS A 121 -2.32 13.97 -4.11
C HIS A 121 -3.28 12.79 -4.30
N PHE A 122 -3.05 11.67 -3.60
CA PHE A 122 -3.94 10.52 -3.68
C PHE A 122 -5.31 10.77 -3.05
N LYS A 123 -5.39 11.60 -2.01
CA LYS A 123 -6.68 12.02 -1.42
C LYS A 123 -7.48 12.87 -2.39
N THR A 124 -6.85 13.84 -3.05
CA THR A 124 -7.51 14.62 -4.10
C THR A 124 -7.97 13.73 -5.25
N LEU A 125 -7.15 12.73 -5.63
CA LEU A 125 -7.49 11.77 -6.68
C LEU A 125 -8.79 10.97 -6.38
N GLN A 126 -9.02 10.61 -5.12
CA GLN A 126 -10.24 9.91 -4.67
C GLN A 126 -11.51 10.74 -4.86
N GLU A 127 -11.42 12.06 -5.04
CA GLU A 127 -12.59 12.88 -5.39
C GLU A 127 -13.07 12.63 -6.83
N TYR A 128 -12.21 12.04 -7.67
CA TYR A 128 -12.48 11.78 -9.09
C TYR A 128 -12.61 10.29 -9.43
N THR A 129 -11.87 9.41 -8.75
CA THR A 129 -11.91 7.96 -9.00
C THR A 129 -11.44 7.14 -7.79
N ASP A 130 -12.13 6.02 -7.54
CA ASP A 130 -11.83 5.09 -6.44
C ASP A 130 -11.37 3.69 -6.92
N ALA A 131 -11.32 3.48 -8.25
CA ALA A 131 -11.24 2.14 -8.84
C ALA A 131 -9.85 1.73 -9.36
N ASP A 132 -8.77 2.37 -8.89
CA ASP A 132 -7.40 1.99 -9.27
C ASP A 132 -6.64 1.38 -8.07
N PRO A 133 -6.37 0.05 -8.07
CA PRO A 133 -5.65 -0.59 -6.97
C PRO A 133 -4.21 -0.06 -6.82
N THR A 134 -3.63 0.53 -7.88
CA THR A 134 -2.30 1.15 -7.83
C THR A 134 -2.27 2.33 -6.86
N VAL A 135 -3.37 3.08 -6.76
CA VAL A 135 -3.49 4.23 -5.86
C VAL A 135 -3.49 3.75 -4.41
N GLN A 136 -4.29 2.74 -4.10
CA GLN A 136 -4.35 2.14 -2.75
C GLN A 136 -3.02 1.51 -2.35
N TYR A 137 -2.35 0.83 -3.29
CA TYR A 137 -1.01 0.29 -3.07
C TYR A 137 -0.02 1.40 -2.70
N ASN A 138 0.01 2.48 -3.50
CA ASN A 138 0.89 3.62 -3.28
C ASN A 138 0.58 4.38 -1.98
N GLN A 139 -0.70 4.54 -1.62
CA GLN A 139 -1.10 5.08 -0.31
C GLN A 139 -0.58 4.19 0.83
N GLY A 140 -0.69 2.87 0.69
CA GLY A 140 -0.14 1.90 1.63
C GLY A 140 1.37 2.00 1.78
N LEU A 141 2.10 2.24 0.68
CA LEU A 141 3.54 2.50 0.73
C LEU A 141 3.87 3.79 1.49
N ALA A 142 3.15 4.89 1.22
CA ALA A 142 3.36 6.16 1.94
C ALA A 142 3.15 5.98 3.44
N LEU A 143 2.01 5.39 3.83
CA LEU A 143 1.61 5.26 5.22
C LEU A 143 2.52 4.34 6.03
N ILE A 144 2.98 3.21 5.48
CA ILE A 144 3.89 2.32 6.22
C ILE A 144 5.26 2.98 6.48
N ASN A 145 5.70 3.90 5.61
CA ASN A 145 6.95 4.62 5.80
C ASN A 145 6.79 5.90 6.66
N MET A 146 5.58 6.21 7.11
CA MET A 146 5.31 7.28 8.07
C MET A 146 5.25 6.74 9.50
N GLU A 147 5.70 7.55 10.45
CA GLU A 147 5.57 7.24 11.88
C GLU A 147 4.08 7.10 12.25
N ASP A 148 3.78 6.13 13.12
CA ASP A 148 2.44 5.84 13.66
C ASP A 148 1.32 5.58 12.63
N SER A 149 1.67 5.35 11.36
CA SER A 149 0.70 5.18 10.26
C SER A 149 0.68 3.78 9.67
N THR A 150 1.44 2.84 10.26
CA THR A 150 1.63 1.50 9.69
C THR A 150 0.32 0.72 9.55
N GLU A 151 -0.56 0.74 10.55
CA GLU A 151 -1.84 0.02 10.47
C GLU A 151 -2.74 0.58 9.36
N ALA A 152 -2.80 1.90 9.21
CA ALA A 152 -3.52 2.53 8.10
C ALA A 152 -2.92 2.09 6.75
N GLY A 153 -1.59 2.01 6.67
CA GLY A 153 -0.90 1.54 5.48
C GLY A 153 -1.19 0.08 5.14
N LEU A 154 -1.23 -0.80 6.14
CA LEU A 154 -1.62 -2.20 5.97
C LEU A 154 -3.06 -2.34 5.47
N GLN A 155 -3.99 -1.50 5.95
CA GLN A 155 -5.37 -1.47 5.44
C GLN A 155 -5.43 -0.98 3.99
N SER A 156 -4.66 0.04 3.61
CA SER A 156 -4.58 0.48 2.21
C SER A 156 -4.00 -0.61 1.29
N LEU A 157 -2.98 -1.35 1.74
CA LEU A 157 -2.45 -2.48 0.97
C LEU A 157 -3.47 -3.62 0.84
N ARG A 158 -4.23 -3.93 1.90
CA ARG A 158 -5.33 -4.90 1.83
C ARG A 158 -6.37 -4.50 0.79
N GLN A 159 -6.76 -3.22 0.78
CA GLN A 159 -7.70 -2.71 -0.22
C GLN A 159 -7.14 -2.87 -1.64
N ALA A 160 -5.84 -2.62 -1.84
CA ALA A 160 -5.18 -2.83 -3.12
C ALA A 160 -5.21 -4.30 -3.59
N ILE A 161 -5.15 -5.27 -2.67
CA ILE A 161 -5.32 -6.70 -2.96
C ILE A 161 -6.77 -6.99 -3.39
N GLU A 162 -7.75 -6.50 -2.62
CA GLU A 162 -9.18 -6.69 -2.91
C GLU A 162 -9.55 -6.13 -4.28
N VAL A 163 -9.31 -4.84 -4.50
CA VAL A 163 -9.63 -4.18 -5.77
C VAL A 163 -8.79 -4.76 -6.91
N GLY A 164 -7.51 -5.07 -6.67
CA GLY A 164 -6.62 -5.69 -7.65
C GLY A 164 -7.17 -7.03 -8.16
N ASN A 165 -7.66 -7.87 -7.26
CA ASN A 165 -8.28 -9.14 -7.64
C ASN A 165 -9.63 -8.94 -8.34
N GLU A 166 -10.46 -8.01 -7.87
CA GLU A 166 -11.77 -7.69 -8.48
C GLU A 166 -11.65 -7.22 -9.92
N VAL A 167 -10.67 -6.36 -10.23
CA VAL A 167 -10.47 -5.81 -11.59
C VAL A 167 -9.49 -6.60 -12.44
N GLY A 168 -8.97 -7.73 -11.92
CA GLY A 168 -8.01 -8.60 -12.63
C GLY A 168 -6.59 -8.04 -12.72
N ASN A 169 -6.26 -7.00 -11.95
CA ASN A 169 -4.89 -6.50 -11.79
C ASN A 169 -4.13 -7.31 -10.72
N THR A 170 -3.89 -8.59 -11.02
CA THR A 170 -3.22 -9.53 -10.12
C THR A 170 -1.78 -9.14 -9.81
N ARG A 171 -1.14 -8.34 -10.68
CA ARG A 171 0.21 -7.79 -10.45
C ARG A 171 0.24 -6.88 -9.22
N VAL A 172 -0.67 -5.90 -9.13
CA VAL A 172 -0.71 -4.98 -7.99
C VAL A 172 -1.14 -5.72 -6.72
N ALA A 173 -2.10 -6.65 -6.83
CA ALA A 173 -2.48 -7.50 -5.70
C ALA A 173 -1.28 -8.29 -5.15
N GLY A 174 -0.48 -8.92 -6.03
CA GLY A 174 0.74 -9.63 -5.62
C GLY A 174 1.77 -8.71 -4.96
N LEU A 175 2.03 -7.51 -5.51
CA LEU A 175 2.94 -6.54 -4.92
C LEU A 175 2.49 -6.08 -3.53
N ALA A 176 1.18 -5.85 -3.35
CA ALA A 176 0.62 -5.50 -2.06
C ALA A 176 0.73 -6.67 -1.05
N THR A 177 0.47 -7.90 -1.51
CA THR A 177 0.64 -9.10 -0.69
C THR A 177 2.07 -9.25 -0.18
N GLU A 178 3.07 -9.18 -1.07
CA GLU A 178 4.48 -9.28 -0.68
C GLU A 178 4.87 -8.16 0.29
N ARG A 179 4.44 -6.93 0.03
CA ARG A 179 4.76 -5.80 0.92
C ARG A 179 4.19 -5.97 2.33
N ILE A 180 2.98 -6.52 2.46
CA ILE A 180 2.41 -6.85 3.78
C ILE A 180 3.26 -7.93 4.46
N ARG A 181 3.65 -8.98 3.74
CA ARG A 181 4.53 -10.03 4.29
C ARG A 181 5.84 -9.41 4.79
N ASP A 182 6.51 -8.62 3.97
CA ASP A 182 7.79 -7.97 4.31
C ASP A 182 7.70 -7.17 5.62
N GLU A 183 6.61 -6.44 5.83
CA GLU A 183 6.38 -5.67 7.07
C GLU A 183 6.36 -6.60 8.30
N PHE A 184 5.59 -7.69 8.26
CA PHE A 184 5.51 -8.63 9.38
C PHE A 184 6.77 -9.48 9.55
N LEU A 185 7.42 -9.87 8.45
CA LEU A 185 8.70 -10.57 8.47
C LEU A 185 9.80 -9.70 9.09
N ALA A 186 9.83 -8.40 8.78
CA ALA A 186 10.75 -7.45 9.40
C ALA A 186 10.51 -7.33 10.92
N ARG A 187 9.24 -7.29 11.36
CA ARG A 187 8.89 -7.30 12.80
C ARG A 187 9.36 -8.57 13.49
N ALA A 188 9.10 -9.74 12.89
CA ALA A 188 9.51 -11.03 13.44
C ALA A 188 11.04 -11.17 13.48
N SER A 189 11.72 -10.86 12.38
CA SER A 189 13.18 -10.89 12.29
C SER A 189 13.84 -9.96 13.30
N LYS A 190 13.30 -8.75 13.48
CA LYS A 190 13.82 -7.79 14.47
C LYS A 190 13.62 -8.28 15.90
N ALA A 191 12.49 -8.92 16.19
CA ALA A 191 12.21 -9.45 17.52
C ALA A 191 13.17 -10.60 17.87
N LEU A 192 13.46 -11.49 16.91
CA LEU A 192 14.37 -12.63 17.05
C LEU A 192 15.87 -12.27 16.90
N GLN A 193 16.22 -10.99 16.83
CA GLN A 193 17.62 -10.59 16.66
C GLN A 193 18.45 -10.88 17.92
N GLY A 194 19.62 -11.50 17.74
CA GLY A 194 20.58 -11.85 18.79
C GLY A 194 20.66 -13.38 19.03
N ASP A 195 21.60 -13.80 19.86
CA ASP A 195 21.91 -15.24 20.04
C ASP A 195 20.92 -15.98 20.96
N SER A 196 20.16 -15.26 21.78
CA SER A 196 19.20 -15.84 22.73
C SER A 196 18.07 -14.85 23.01
N PRO A 197 17.05 -14.75 22.14
CA PRO A 197 15.93 -13.85 22.35
C PRO A 197 15.16 -14.23 23.62
N SER A 198 14.74 -13.22 24.39
CA SER A 198 13.88 -13.42 25.56
C SER A 198 12.50 -13.96 25.17
N GLN A 199 11.78 -14.57 26.12
CA GLN A 199 10.40 -15.02 25.87
C GLN A 199 9.50 -13.91 25.33
N ALA A 200 9.64 -12.68 25.83
CA ALA A 200 8.87 -11.53 25.34
C ALA A 200 9.18 -11.17 23.88
N GLN A 201 10.43 -11.37 23.44
CA GLN A 201 10.83 -11.18 22.04
C GLN A 201 10.28 -12.30 21.16
N ILE A 202 10.32 -13.54 21.63
CA ILE A 202 9.77 -14.69 20.93
C ILE A 202 8.25 -14.53 20.74
N ASP A 203 7.53 -14.18 21.80
CA ASP A 203 6.09 -13.91 21.76
C ASP A 203 5.75 -12.78 20.79
N LYS A 204 6.58 -11.73 20.74
CA LYS A 204 6.43 -10.64 19.77
C LYS A 204 6.60 -11.11 18.33
N ALA A 205 7.55 -12.00 18.06
CA ALA A 205 7.76 -12.56 16.73
C ALA A 205 6.58 -13.41 16.28
N LEU A 206 6.11 -14.32 17.14
CA LEU A 206 4.95 -15.17 16.87
C LEU A 206 3.67 -14.33 16.68
N SER A 207 3.46 -13.33 17.53
CA SER A 207 2.32 -12.40 17.40
C SER A 207 2.33 -11.66 16.07
N ALA A 208 3.49 -11.16 15.61
CA ALA A 208 3.60 -10.53 14.30
C ALA A 208 3.25 -11.51 13.16
N LEU A 209 3.71 -12.75 13.24
CA LEU A 209 3.42 -13.78 12.24
C LEU A 209 1.95 -14.24 12.27
N ASP A 210 1.30 -14.22 13.43
CA ASP A 210 -0.14 -14.48 13.57
C ASP A 210 -0.96 -13.32 12.99
N GLN A 211 -0.62 -12.08 13.34
CA GLN A 211 -1.27 -10.88 12.80
C GLN A 211 -1.18 -10.80 11.28
N MET A 212 -0.07 -11.22 10.68
CA MET A 212 0.09 -11.29 9.23
C MET A 212 -1.04 -12.09 8.56
N THR A 213 -1.48 -13.20 9.19
CA THR A 213 -2.53 -14.07 8.65
C THR A 213 -3.91 -13.40 8.58
N GLU A 214 -4.11 -12.32 9.33
CA GLU A 214 -5.31 -11.50 9.19
C GLU A 214 -5.34 -10.79 7.84
N TYR A 215 -4.18 -10.52 7.23
CA TYR A 215 -4.03 -9.76 5.99
C TYR A 215 -3.72 -10.64 4.78
N VAL A 216 -2.78 -11.58 4.92
CA VAL A 216 -2.23 -12.38 3.82
C VAL A 216 -1.79 -13.74 4.31
N GLU A 217 -1.86 -14.73 3.42
CA GLU A 217 -1.32 -16.07 3.71
C GLU A 217 0.20 -16.03 3.91
N PRO A 218 0.75 -16.86 4.81
CA PRO A 218 2.20 -16.97 5.00
C PRO A 218 2.91 -17.53 3.77
N ASN A 219 4.16 -17.10 3.59
CA ASN A 219 5.09 -17.68 2.63
C ASN A 219 6.15 -18.54 3.35
N ALA A 220 7.10 -19.09 2.58
CA ALA A 220 8.19 -19.91 3.12
C ALA A 220 9.00 -19.15 4.19
N ASP A 221 9.26 -17.86 4.01
CA ASP A 221 10.02 -17.05 4.99
C ASP A 221 9.27 -16.86 6.31
N ALA A 222 7.96 -16.66 6.25
CA ALA A 222 7.12 -16.60 7.46
C ALA A 222 7.18 -17.92 8.24
N MET A 223 7.18 -19.05 7.53
CA MET A 223 7.33 -20.37 8.13
C MET A 223 8.73 -20.59 8.72
N PHE A 224 9.77 -20.05 8.10
CA PHE A 224 11.12 -20.04 8.67
C PHE A 224 11.16 -19.29 10.00
N TYR A 225 10.73 -18.03 10.03
CA TYR A 225 10.74 -17.25 11.28
C TYR A 225 9.83 -17.85 12.36
N ARG A 226 8.69 -18.46 11.98
CA ARG A 226 7.85 -19.20 12.91
C ARG A 226 8.59 -20.39 13.49
N GLY A 227 9.26 -21.19 12.66
CA GLY A 227 10.09 -22.31 13.09
C GLY A 227 11.18 -21.87 14.06
N THR A 228 11.92 -20.81 13.74
CA THR A 228 12.95 -20.24 14.61
C THR A 228 12.38 -19.78 15.95
N ALA A 229 11.30 -18.99 15.95
CA ALA A 229 10.67 -18.54 17.20
C ALA A 229 10.20 -19.72 18.08
N LEU A 230 9.64 -20.76 17.45
CA LEU A 230 9.21 -21.97 18.15
C LEU A 230 10.40 -22.74 18.73
N TYR A 231 11.51 -22.85 18.00
CA TYR A 231 12.75 -23.47 18.49
C TYR A 231 13.26 -22.74 19.73
N GLU A 232 13.38 -21.40 19.65
CA GLU A 232 13.83 -20.56 20.78
C GLU A 232 12.90 -20.66 22.00
N SER A 233 11.60 -20.94 21.79
CA SER A 233 10.64 -21.19 22.88
C SER A 233 10.70 -22.61 23.47
N GLY A 234 11.60 -23.47 22.99
CA GLY A 234 11.68 -24.89 23.38
C GLY A 234 10.59 -25.78 22.78
N GLN A 235 9.80 -25.27 21.83
CA GLN A 235 8.72 -26.01 21.17
C GLN A 235 9.22 -26.75 19.92
N TYR A 236 10.20 -27.62 20.11
CA TYR A 236 10.97 -28.25 19.02
C TYR A 236 10.13 -29.01 17.99
N GLN A 237 9.09 -29.74 18.43
CA GLN A 237 8.22 -30.46 17.48
C GLN A 237 7.40 -29.50 16.61
N SER A 238 6.92 -28.39 17.17
CA SER A 238 6.22 -27.35 16.41
C SER A 238 7.18 -26.61 15.48
N ALA A 239 8.43 -26.39 15.90
CA ALA A 239 9.48 -25.80 15.07
C ALA A 239 9.77 -26.65 13.82
N ILE A 240 9.92 -27.97 13.99
CA ILE A 240 10.08 -28.92 12.89
C ILE A 240 8.89 -28.86 11.92
N GLN A 241 7.66 -28.80 12.43
CA GLN A 241 6.46 -28.72 11.59
C GLN A 241 6.42 -27.44 10.76
N ALA A 242 6.66 -26.29 11.39
CA ALA A 242 6.70 -25.00 10.70
C ALA A 242 7.82 -24.96 9.64
N ALA A 243 9.02 -25.41 9.98
CA ALA A 243 10.13 -25.44 9.03
C ALA A 243 9.87 -26.38 7.83
N ARG A 244 9.21 -27.54 8.06
CA ARG A 244 8.77 -28.43 6.97
C ARG A 244 7.73 -27.78 6.06
N GLN A 245 6.75 -27.08 6.63
CA GLN A 245 5.80 -26.31 5.83
C GLN A 245 6.50 -25.25 4.98
N GLY A 246 7.50 -24.56 5.54
CA GLY A 246 8.31 -23.62 4.79
C GLY A 246 9.10 -24.28 3.64
N LEU A 247 9.65 -25.46 3.87
CA LEU A 247 10.33 -26.25 2.83
C LEU A 247 9.37 -26.72 1.73
N ASP A 248 8.12 -27.07 2.06
CA ASP A 248 7.10 -27.46 1.09
C ASP A 248 6.65 -26.27 0.22
N MET A 249 6.68 -25.05 0.77
CA MET A 249 6.35 -23.80 0.05
C MET A 249 7.51 -23.27 -0.80
N HIS A 250 8.73 -23.68 -0.49
CA HIS A 250 9.96 -23.16 -1.08
C HIS A 250 10.09 -23.50 -2.57
N GLN A 251 10.60 -22.57 -3.37
CA GLN A 251 10.82 -22.73 -4.82
C GLN A 251 12.24 -22.32 -5.27
N GLY A 252 13.13 -22.01 -4.33
CA GLY A 252 14.49 -21.54 -4.62
C GLY A 252 15.56 -22.63 -4.56
N SER A 253 16.80 -22.19 -4.36
CA SER A 253 17.99 -23.05 -4.38
C SER A 253 18.13 -23.90 -3.10
N ARG A 254 19.14 -24.78 -3.09
CA ARG A 254 19.55 -25.51 -1.87
C ARG A 254 20.03 -24.56 -0.77
N SER A 255 20.69 -23.46 -1.14
CA SER A 255 21.13 -22.44 -0.20
C SER A 255 19.94 -21.78 0.50
N ASP A 256 18.86 -21.53 -0.23
CA ASP A 256 17.64 -20.94 0.34
C ASP A 256 16.88 -21.95 1.23
N ALA A 257 16.93 -23.24 0.87
CA ALA A 257 16.34 -24.32 1.65
C ALA A 257 17.11 -24.64 2.95
N ALA A 258 18.41 -24.35 2.99
CA ALA A 258 19.31 -24.71 4.09
C ALA A 258 18.84 -24.21 5.45
N LYS A 259 18.23 -23.01 5.50
CA LYS A 259 17.68 -22.43 6.74
C LYS A 259 16.59 -23.27 7.40
N PHE A 260 15.74 -23.92 6.60
CA PHE A 260 14.69 -24.79 7.11
C PHE A 260 15.29 -26.08 7.67
N HIS A 261 16.23 -26.68 6.93
CA HIS A 261 16.96 -27.86 7.38
C HIS A 261 17.71 -27.60 8.68
N PHE A 262 18.32 -26.43 8.82
CA PHE A 262 19.03 -26.05 10.03
C PHE A 262 18.10 -26.02 11.26
N VAL A 263 16.96 -25.34 11.17
CA VAL A 263 15.97 -25.29 12.26
C VAL A 263 15.44 -26.69 12.60
N ILE A 264 15.19 -27.54 11.60
CA ILE A 264 14.76 -28.93 11.81
C ILE A 264 15.84 -29.72 12.54
N ALA A 265 17.10 -29.60 12.12
CA ALA A 265 18.22 -30.35 12.67
C ALA A 265 18.52 -29.93 14.12
N GLU A 266 18.55 -28.64 14.43
CA GLU A 266 18.73 -28.16 15.81
C GLU A 266 17.57 -28.63 16.71
N SER A 267 16.34 -28.56 16.22
CA SER A 267 15.18 -29.10 16.95
C SER A 267 15.25 -30.62 17.17
N GLN A 268 15.85 -31.37 16.24
CA GLN A 268 16.08 -32.80 16.38
C GLN A 268 17.17 -33.11 17.40
N MET A 269 18.24 -32.30 17.46
CA MET A 269 19.28 -32.41 18.49
C MET A 269 18.67 -32.23 19.88
N GLU A 270 17.90 -31.17 20.08
CA GLU A 270 17.26 -30.85 21.37
C GLU A 270 16.22 -31.90 21.82
N THR A 271 15.67 -32.67 20.87
CA THR A 271 14.76 -33.78 21.19
C THR A 271 15.46 -35.14 21.29
N GLY A 272 16.80 -35.17 21.22
CA GLY A 272 17.63 -36.37 21.34
C GLY A 272 17.66 -37.26 20.11
N ASN A 273 17.10 -36.81 18.97
CA ASN A 273 17.12 -37.56 17.72
C ASN A 273 18.38 -37.26 16.90
N LYS A 274 19.53 -37.56 17.50
CA LYS A 274 20.86 -37.22 16.99
C LYS A 274 21.13 -37.72 15.56
N ALA A 275 20.78 -38.98 15.27
CA ALA A 275 20.99 -39.55 13.93
C ALA A 275 20.22 -38.81 12.83
N SER A 276 18.93 -38.51 13.08
CA SER A 276 18.15 -37.74 12.10
C SER A 276 18.65 -36.29 11.98
N ALA A 277 19.14 -35.70 13.08
CA ALA A 277 19.72 -34.37 13.07
C ALA A 277 20.96 -34.31 12.17
N CYS A 278 21.87 -35.27 12.30
CA CYS A 278 23.07 -35.37 11.48
C CYS A 278 22.75 -35.51 9.98
N GLU A 279 21.81 -36.38 9.61
CA GLU A 279 21.33 -36.48 8.23
C GLU A 279 20.71 -35.16 7.74
N THR A 280 20.00 -34.44 8.61
CA THR A 280 19.34 -33.18 8.25
C THR A 280 20.36 -32.03 8.13
N PHE A 281 21.37 -31.97 8.99
CA PHE A 281 22.45 -30.97 8.90
C PHE A 281 23.22 -31.08 7.59
N ALA A 282 23.41 -32.28 7.03
CA ALA A 282 24.01 -32.45 5.71
C ALA A 282 23.21 -31.74 4.59
N ASN A 283 21.90 -31.53 4.77
CA ASN A 283 21.09 -30.74 3.85
C ASN A 283 21.14 -29.22 4.12
N ALA A 284 21.70 -28.81 5.26
CA ALA A 284 21.91 -27.42 5.66
C ALA A 284 23.33 -26.89 5.33
N THR A 285 24.19 -27.69 4.69
CA THR A 285 25.59 -27.32 4.36
C THR A 285 25.71 -26.41 3.12
N TYR A 286 24.81 -25.44 2.96
CA TYR A 286 24.77 -24.53 1.82
C TYR A 286 24.49 -23.10 2.28
N GLY A 287 25.06 -22.12 1.57
CA GLY A 287 24.79 -20.70 1.82
C GLY A 287 25.16 -20.26 3.24
N ASP A 288 24.33 -19.38 3.82
CA ASP A 288 24.60 -18.74 5.13
C ASP A 288 24.60 -19.73 6.32
N TYR A 289 24.16 -20.96 6.11
CA TYR A 289 24.11 -22.00 7.14
C TYR A 289 25.25 -23.01 7.04
N GLU A 290 26.03 -22.97 5.95
CA GLU A 290 27.05 -23.99 5.65
C GLU A 290 28.06 -24.17 6.79
N ALA A 291 28.68 -23.07 7.23
CA ALA A 291 29.72 -23.13 8.27
C ALA A 291 29.17 -23.66 9.60
N ARG A 292 27.95 -23.26 9.99
CA ARG A 292 27.33 -23.72 11.24
C ARG A 292 26.89 -25.18 11.16
N ALA A 293 26.32 -25.60 10.04
CA ALA A 293 25.92 -26.99 9.82
C ALA A 293 27.14 -27.93 9.81
N ASN A 294 28.22 -27.54 9.12
CA ASN A 294 29.47 -28.32 9.12
C ASN A 294 30.07 -28.43 10.53
N HIS A 295 30.01 -27.37 11.34
CA HIS A 295 30.45 -27.44 12.72
C HIS A 295 29.68 -28.51 13.52
N TYR A 296 28.36 -28.61 13.38
CA TYR A 296 27.60 -29.69 14.02
C TYR A 296 27.99 -31.07 13.49
N LEU A 297 28.16 -31.22 12.17
CA LEU A 297 28.56 -32.49 11.58
C LEU A 297 29.92 -32.98 12.08
N GLU A 298 30.90 -32.08 12.18
CA GLU A 298 32.27 -32.41 12.58
C GLU A 298 32.44 -32.65 14.08
N ASN A 299 31.59 -32.06 14.93
CA ASN A 299 31.79 -32.12 16.39
C ASN A 299 30.74 -32.98 17.09
N GLU A 300 29.54 -33.06 16.53
CA GLU A 300 28.42 -33.77 17.13
C GLU A 300 28.05 -35.03 16.38
N CYS A 301 28.49 -35.28 15.14
CA CYS A 301 28.03 -36.43 14.34
C CYS A 301 29.08 -37.53 14.09
N ASP A 302 30.27 -37.45 14.71
CA ASP A 302 31.37 -38.39 14.50
C ASP A 302 31.10 -39.83 14.98
N ASP A 303 30.10 -40.02 15.85
CA ASP A 303 29.76 -41.29 16.52
C ASP A 303 28.43 -41.91 16.06
N VAL A 304 27.83 -41.36 15.00
CA VAL A 304 26.52 -41.78 14.48
C VAL A 304 26.66 -42.54 13.16
#